data_AF-A0A3D3BYW8-F1
#
_entry.id   AF-A0A3D3BYW8-F1
#
_cell.length_a   1.000
_cell.length_b   1.000
_cell.length_c   1.000
_cell.angle_alpha   90.00
_cell.angle_beta   90.00
_cell.angle_gamma   90.00
#
_symmetry.space_group_name_H-M   'P 1'
#
loop_
_entity.id
_entity.type
_entity.pdbx_description
1 polymer ?
#
loop_
_entity_poly.entity_id
_entity_poly.type
_entity_poly.pdbx_seq_one_letter_code
_entity_poly.pdbx_strand_id
1 'polypeptide(L)' 'MRARQLELKQTLLGHPDAPKVLEKVVRTALDDNHKNQAVAQKLVMDRLLPISTFEKAVDSREKINIVINTIRPEK' A
#
# COMPACT_ATOMS: atom_id res chain seq x y z
N MET A 1 2.54 -23.69 5.62
CA MET A 1 2.72 -22.48 4.77
C MET A 1 3.20 -21.26 5.55
N ARG A 2 2.52 -20.84 6.64
CA ARG A 2 2.89 -19.61 7.39
C ARG A 2 4.26 -19.65 8.08
N ALA A 3 4.71 -20.80 8.60
CA ALA A 3 6.01 -20.92 9.27
C ALA A 3 7.20 -20.62 8.35
N ARG A 4 7.19 -21.16 7.12
CA ARG A 4 8.24 -20.92 6.12
C ARG A 4 8.30 -19.46 5.64
N GLN A 5 7.16 -18.77 5.62
CA GLN A 5 7.11 -17.33 5.32
C GLN A 5 7.74 -16.50 6.44
N LEU A 6 7.55 -16.90 7.70
CA LEU A 6 8.12 -16.20 8.85
C LEU A 6 9.64 -16.36 8.90
N GLU A 7 10.14 -17.57 8.65
CA GLU A 7 11.57 -17.88 8.55
C GLU A 7 12.22 -17.10 7.40
N LEU A 8 11.63 -17.13 6.20
CA LEU A 8 12.12 -16.35 5.07
C LEU A 8 12.13 -14.84 5.37
N LYS A 9 11.11 -14.33 6.04
CA LYS A 9 11.05 -12.92 6.47
C LYS A 9 12.16 -12.60 7.47
N GLN A 10 12.41 -13.46 8.46
CA GLN A 10 13.49 -13.26 9.43
C GLN A 10 14.87 -13.31 8.75
N THR A 11 15.10 -14.25 7.84
CA THR A 11 16.34 -14.34 7.08
C THR A 11 16.56 -13.11 6.20
N LEU A 12 15.51 -12.61 5.53
CA LEU A 12 15.59 -11.41 4.71
C LEU A 12 15.81 -10.12 5.52
N LEU A 13 15.22 -10.04 6.72
CA LEU A 13 15.39 -8.89 7.62
C LEU A 13 16.72 -8.91 8.38
N GLY A 14 17.26 -10.10 8.67
CA GLY A 14 18.52 -10.30 9.37
C GLY A 14 19.75 -10.33 8.45
N HIS A 15 19.57 -10.26 7.13
CA HIS A 15 20.68 -10.33 6.20
C HIS A 15 21.53 -9.05 6.28
N PRO A 16 22.87 -9.16 6.44
CA PRO A 16 23.74 -8.01 6.63
C PRO A 16 23.73 -7.03 5.44
N ASP A 17 23.40 -7.51 4.24
CA ASP A 17 23.27 -6.69 3.03
C ASP A 17 21.93 -5.97 2.88
N ALA A 18 20.97 -6.15 3.80
CA ALA A 18 19.68 -5.45 3.72
C ALA A 18 19.82 -3.91 3.54
N PRO A 19 20.73 -3.22 4.25
CA PRO A 19 20.98 -1.79 4.03
C PRO A 19 21.53 -1.48 2.64
N LYS A 20 22.44 -2.33 2.13
CA LYS A 20 23.05 -2.19 0.80
C LYS A 20 22.03 -2.37 -0.31
N VAL A 21 21.08 -3.29 -0.15
CA VAL A 21 19.98 -3.49 -1.09
C VAL A 21 19.06 -2.27 -1.10
N LEU A 22 18.71 -1.72 0.07
CA LEU A 22 17.89 -0.51 0.17
C LEU A 22 18.57 0.69 -0.50
N GLU A 23 19.86 0.91 -0.24
CA GLU A 23 20.65 1.97 -0.86
C GLU A 23 20.70 1.83 -2.39
N LYS A 24 20.86 0.60 -2.89
CA LYS A 24 20.85 0.31 -4.32
C LYS A 24 19.49 0.61 -4.96
N VAL A 25 18.39 0.29 -4.29
CA VAL A 25 17.02 0.60 -4.77
C VAL A 25 16.82 2.11 -4.87
N VAL A 26 17.23 2.87 -3.85
CA VAL A 26 17.11 4.34 -3.87
C VAL A 26 17.96 4.95 -4.99
N ARG A 27 19.21 4.52 -5.15
CA ARG A 27 20.06 4.97 -6.26
C ARG A 27 19.46 4.66 -7.63
N THR A 28 18.90 3.46 -7.78
CA THR A 28 18.24 3.03 -9.02
C THR A 28 16.99 3.88 -9.32
N ALA A 29 16.27 4.34 -8.29
CA ALA A 29 15.09 5.18 -8.47
C ALA A 29 15.42 6.59 -8.97
N LEU A 30 16.63 7.08 -8.69
CA LEU A 30 17.14 8.39 -9.09
C LEU A 30 17.90 8.38 -10.43
N ASP A 31 18.18 7.20 -11.00
CA ASP A 31 18.91 7.06 -12.26
C ASP A 31 17.96 6.94 -13.45
N ASP A 32 17.87 8.01 -14.24
CA ASP A 32 16.99 8.10 -15.42
C ASP A 32 17.36 7.14 -16.56
N ASN A 33 18.60 6.63 -16.57
CA ASN A 33 19.06 5.70 -17.59
C ASN A 33 18.89 4.23 -17.18
N HIS A 34 18.45 3.97 -15.95
CA HIS A 34 18.33 2.62 -15.46
C HIS A 34 17.03 1.97 -15.94
N LYS A 35 17.12 0.84 -16.65
CA LYS A 35 15.98 0.10 -17.20
C LYS A 35 14.85 -0.17 -16.19
N ASN A 36 15.20 -0.37 -14.92
CA ASN A 36 14.25 -0.67 -13.84
C ASN A 36 13.95 0.53 -12.91
N GLN A 37 14.23 1.76 -13.33
CA GLN A 37 14.00 2.97 -12.52
C GLN A 37 12.56 3.08 -12.04
N ALA A 38 11.57 2.94 -12.93
CA ALA A 38 10.14 3.03 -12.60
C ALA A 38 9.72 1.98 -11.54
N VAL A 39 10.28 0.77 -11.60
CA VAL A 39 10.01 -0.28 -10.61
C VAL A 39 10.61 0.10 -9.26
N ALA A 40 11.83 0.65 -9.24
CA ALA A 40 12.46 1.12 -8.00
C ALA A 40 11.69 2.29 -7.38
N GLN A 41 11.23 3.26 -8.18
CA GLN A 41 10.36 4.35 -7.74
C GLN A 41 9.07 3.83 -7.13
N LYS A 42 8.41 2.88 -7.79
CA LYS A 42 7.20 2.22 -7.27
C LYS A 42 7.45 1.53 -5.93
N LEU A 43 8.54 0.78 -5.81
CA LEU A 43 8.91 0.11 -4.54
C LEU A 43 9.15 1.12 -3.40
N VAL A 44 9.77 2.25 -3.70
CA VAL A 44 9.97 3.34 -2.73
C VAL A 44 8.62 3.97 -2.34
N MET A 45 7.78 4.30 -3.32
CA MET A 45 6.46 4.91 -3.09
C MET A 45 5.53 4.00 -2.29
N ASP A 46 5.45 2.71 -2.62
CA ASP A 46 4.65 1.72 -1.89
C ASP A 46 5.02 1.61 -0.40
N ARG A 47 6.27 1.93 -0.05
CA ARG A 47 6.79 1.82 1.32
C ARG A 47 6.70 3.13 2.10
N LEU A 48 6.78 4.27 1.41
CA LEU A 48 6.68 5.59 2.02
C LEU A 48 5.23 6.06 2.16
N LEU A 49 4.35 5.69 1.24
CA LEU A 49 2.96 6.14 1.25
C LEU A 49 2.16 5.38 2.33
N PRO A 50 1.55 6.07 3.30
CA PRO A 50 0.67 5.42 4.25
C PRO A 50 -0.61 5.00 3.52
N ILE A 51 -0.87 3.68 3.48
CA ILE A 51 -2.10 3.10 2.89
C ILE A 51 -3.35 3.77 3.48
N SER A 52 -3.30 4.13 4.77
CA SER A 52 -4.38 4.81 5.50
C SER A 52 -4.77 6.19 4.95
N THR A 53 -3.89 6.86 4.22
CA THR A 53 -4.17 8.18 3.64
C THR A 53 -5.01 8.06 2.37
N PHE A 54 -4.85 6.98 1.62
CA PHE A 54 -5.61 6.72 0.39
C PHE A 54 -6.95 6.04 0.64
N GLU A 55 -7.10 5.24 1.71
CA GLU A 55 -8.40 4.66 2.07
C GLU A 55 -9.42 5.74 2.51
N LYS A 56 -8.97 6.77 3.25
CA LYS A 56 -9.85 7.86 3.70
C LYS A 56 -10.40 8.72 2.56
N ALA A 57 -9.70 8.82 1.44
CA ALA A 57 -10.18 9.57 0.28
C ALA A 57 -11.27 8.80 -0.50
N VAL A 58 -11.27 7.46 -0.42
CA VAL A 58 -12.24 6.59 -1.11
C VAL A 58 -13.50 6.36 -0.27
N ASP A 59 -13.43 6.53 1.05
CA ASP A 59 -14.57 6.39 1.98
C ASP A 59 -15.49 7.62 2.01
N SER A 60 -15.35 8.54 1.04
CA SER A 60 -16.27 9.66 0.83
C SER A 60 -17.54 9.24 0.07
N ARG A 61 -17.96 7.97 0.19
CA ARG A 61 -19.31 7.56 -0.19
C ARG A 61 -20.24 8.07 0.90
N GLU A 62 -20.82 9.24 0.67
CA GLU A 62 -21.92 9.75 1.48
C GLU A 62 -22.91 8.62 1.75
N LYS A 63 -23.07 8.23 3.01
CA LYS A 63 -24.06 7.24 3.41
C LYS A 63 -25.43 7.79 3.04
N ILE A 64 -26.00 7.29 1.93
CA ILE A 64 -27.35 7.62 1.51
C ILE A 64 -28.31 6.98 2.51
N ASN A 65 -28.74 7.76 3.52
CA ASN A 65 -29.80 7.36 4.44
C ASN A 65 -31.15 7.57 3.76
N ILE A 66 -31.76 6.49 3.29
CA ILE A 66 -33.12 6.51 2.74
C ILE A 66 -34.11 6.23 3.87
N VAL A 67 -34.93 7.23 4.21
CA VAL A 67 -36.05 7.08 5.16
C VAL A 67 -37.35 6.96 4.37
N ILE A 68 -37.99 5.79 4.41
CA ILE A 68 -39.26 5.53 3.72
C ILE A 68 -40.40 5.70 4.72
N ASN A 69 -41.20 6.75 4.56
CA ASN A 69 -42.45 6.95 5.31
C ASN A 69 -43.63 6.51 4.44
N THR A 70 -44.25 5.39 4.78
CA THR A 70 -45.51 4.94 4.17
C THR A 70 -46.66 5.70 4.82
N ILE A 71 -47.32 6.59 4.06
CA ILE A 71 -48.62 7.13 4.48
C ILE A 71 -49.68 6.05 4.28
N ARG A 72 -50.36 5.68 5.37
CA ARG A 72 -51.49 4.76 5.35
C ARG A 72 -52.73 5.57 4.96
N PRO A 73 -53.45 5.24 3.87
CA PRO A 73 -54.68 5.94 3.55
C PRO A 73 -55.72 5.61 4.63
N GLU A 74 -56.23 6.63 5.33
CA GLU A 74 -57.33 6.46 6.26
C GLU A 74 -58.64 6.29 5.49
N LYS A 75 -59.28 5.14 5.76
CA LYS A 75 -60.68 4.71 5.54
C LYS A 75 -61.43 5.20 4.31
#